data_AF-A0A415U2S5-F1
#
_entry.id   AF-A0A415U2S5-F1
#
_cell.length_a   1.000
_cell.length_b   1.000
_cell.length_c   1.000
_cell.angle_alpha   90.00
_cell.angle_beta   90.00
_cell.angle_gamma   90.00
#
_symmetry.space_group_name_H-M   'P 1'
#
loop_
_entity.id
_entity.type
_entity.pdbx_description
1 polymer ?
#
loop_
_entity_poly.entity_id
_entity_poly.type
_entity_poly.pdbx_seq_one_letter_code
_entity_poly.pdbx_strand_id
1 'polypeptide(L)' 'MQQNNGKTRVQVFYNTVLRNFPLFCPKCKLTHIVDVEKLEIIIKNSEKQTF' A
#
# COMPACT_ATOMS: atom_id res chain seq x y z
N MET A 1 -17.79 -23.04 -1.47
CA MET A 1 -17.50 -21.90 -2.38
C MET A 1 -16.97 -20.74 -1.54
N GLN A 2 -15.65 -20.64 -1.29
CA GLN A 2 -15.10 -19.41 -0.69
C GLN A 2 -13.80 -19.07 -1.41
N GLN A 3 -13.92 -18.20 -2.42
CA GLN A 3 -12.80 -17.70 -3.21
C GLN A 3 -12.01 -16.72 -2.33
N ASN A 4 -10.89 -17.16 -1.77
CA ASN A 4 -9.96 -16.29 -1.07
C ASN A 4 -9.17 -15.46 -2.11
N ASN A 5 -9.71 -14.30 -2.47
CA ASN A 5 -9.17 -13.39 -3.49
C ASN A 5 -7.93 -12.61 -3.02
N GLY A 6 -6.92 -13.25 -2.40
CA GLY A 6 -5.53 -12.79 -2.27
C GLY A 6 -5.25 -11.32 -1.91
N LYS A 7 -6.18 -10.61 -1.25
CA LYS A 7 -6.01 -9.20 -0.87
C LYS A 7 -5.20 -9.15 0.42
N THR A 8 -3.88 -9.00 0.31
CA THR A 8 -3.07 -8.65 1.47
C THR A 8 -3.51 -7.27 1.97
N ARG A 9 -4.20 -7.22 3.11
CA ARG A 9 -4.56 -5.97 3.80
C ARG A 9 -3.46 -5.65 4.80
N VAL A 10 -2.67 -4.61 4.54
CA VAL A 10 -1.76 -4.06 5.55
C VAL A 10 -2.63 -3.29 6.55
N GLN A 11 -2.70 -3.78 7.78
CA GLN A 11 -3.40 -3.10 8.87
C GLN A 11 -2.48 -2.05 9.48
N VAL A 12 -3.00 -0.85 9.72
CA VAL A 12 -2.24 0.28 10.25
C VAL A 12 -2.88 0.74 11.55
N PHE A 13 -2.11 0.86 12.61
CA PHE A 13 -2.55 1.34 13.93
C PHE A 13 -2.07 2.77 14.17
N TYR A 14 -2.61 3.43 15.21
CA TYR A 14 -2.26 4.82 15.53
C TYR A 14 -0.75 5.06 15.70
N ASN A 15 -0.03 4.10 16.27
CA ASN A 15 1.41 4.14 16.49
C ASN A 15 2.23 3.57 15.32
N THR A 16 1.59 3.14 14.24
CA THR A 16 2.32 2.63 13.07
C THR A 16 2.90 3.81 12.29
N VAL A 17 4.20 3.72 12.00
CA VAL A 17 4.91 4.66 11.14
C VAL A 17 5.43 3.91 9.92
N LEU A 18 5.02 4.33 8.73
CA LEU A 18 5.54 3.88 7.45
C LEU A 18 6.21 5.07 6.75
N ARG A 19 7.43 4.90 6.26
CA ARG A 19 8.18 5.92 5.52
C ARG A 19 8.62 5.33 4.19
N ASN A 20 8.32 6.02 3.10
CA ASN A 20 8.63 5.62 1.73
C ASN A 20 8.22 4.16 1.43
N PHE A 21 7.08 3.71 1.97
CA PHE A 21 6.65 2.33 1.87
C PHE A 21 6.06 2.03 0.48
N PRO A 22 6.57 1.03 -0.26
CA PRO A 22 6.01 0.66 -1.54
C PRO A 22 4.72 -0.15 -1.37
N LEU A 23 3.60 0.44 -1.76
CA LEU A 23 2.28 -0.20 -1.80
C LEU A 23 1.96 -0.61 -3.24
N PHE A 24 2.03 -1.91 -3.52
CA PHE A 24 1.64 -2.44 -4.83
C PHE A 24 0.12 -2.56 -4.95
N CYS A 25 -0.44 -2.03 -6.04
CA CYS A 25 -1.83 -2.20 -6.41
C CYS A 25 -1.96 -3.29 -7.49
N PRO A 26 -2.42 -4.51 -7.17
CA PRO A 26 -2.55 -5.60 -8.15
C PRO A 26 -3.60 -5.31 -9.24
N LYS A 27 -4.56 -4.41 -8.98
CA LYS A 27 -5.58 -3.99 -9.95
C LYS A 27 -5.01 -3.05 -11.01
N CYS A 28 -4.20 -2.07 -10.59
CA CYS A 28 -3.62 -1.07 -11.48
C CYS A 28 -2.25 -1.48 -12.03
N LYS A 29 -1.60 -2.48 -11.41
CA LYS A 29 -0.20 -2.87 -11.66
C LYS A 29 0.79 -1.71 -11.46
N LEU A 30 0.51 -0.87 -10.47
CA LEU A 30 1.32 0.29 -10.09
C LEU A 30 1.86 0.08 -8.67
N THR A 31 3.02 0.65 -8.40
CA THR A 31 3.56 0.77 -7.04
C THR A 31 3.48 2.22 -6.62
N HIS A 32 2.85 2.45 -5.47
CA HIS A 32 2.76 3.77 -4.85
C HIS A 32 3.75 3.86 -3.70
N ILE A 33 4.46 4.98 -3.58
CA ILE A 33 5.24 5.26 -2.38
C ILE A 33 4.35 5.99 -1.39
N VAL A 34 4.15 5.41 -0.21
CA VAL A 34 3.28 5.98 0.84
C VAL A 34 4.03 6.23 2.14
N ASP A 35 3.70 7.33 2.80
CA ASP A 35 4.01 7.55 4.21
C ASP A 35 2.72 7.36 5.03
N VAL A 36 2.85 6.76 6.20
CA VAL A 36 1.77 6.68 7.18
C VAL A 36 2.27 7.07 8.55
N GLU A 37 1.57 7.97 9.23
CA GLU A 37 1.84 8.37 10.61
C GLU A 37 0.53 8.83 11.26
N LYS A 38 0.24 8.36 12.48
CA LYS A 38 -1.01 8.73 13.21
C LYS A 38 -2.30 8.51 12.40
N LEU A 39 -2.33 7.45 11.59
CA LEU A 39 -3.41 7.09 10.64
C LEU A 39 -3.60 8.06 9.45
N GLU A 40 -2.73 9.06 9.29
CA GLU A 40 -2.69 9.88 8.08
C GLU A 40 -1.87 9.17 7.00
N ILE A 41 -2.42 9.08 5.79
CA ILE A 41 -1.76 8.43 4.65
C ILE A 41 -1.41 9.51 3.61
N ILE A 42 -0.13 9.61 3.25
CA ILE A 42 0.37 10.51 2.22
C ILE A 42 0.91 9.68 1.06
N ILE A 43 0.40 9.90 -0.16
CA ILE A 43 0.87 9.24 -1.38
C ILE A 43 1.84 10.19 -2.08
N LYS A 44 3.12 9.81 -2.19
CA LYS A 44 4.18 10.66 -2.73
C LYS A 44 4.38 10.51 -4.24
N ASN A 45 4.41 9.28 -4.75
CA ASN A 45 4.62 9.00 -6.17
C ASN A 45 3.92 7.69 -6.58
N SER A 46 3.64 7.53 -7.86
CA SER A 46 3.09 6.33 -8.49
C SER A 46 3.95 5.96 -9.69
N GLU A 47 4.72 4.87 -9.59
CA GLU A 47 5.51 4.38 -10.71
C GLU A 47 4.88 3.11 -11.28
N LYS A 48 4.92 2.98 -12.62
CA LYS A 48 4.57 1.71 -13.27
C LYS A 48 5.63 0.69 -12.89
N GLN A 49 5.21 -0.44 -12.34
CA GLN A 49 6.14 -1.50 -12.02
C GLN A 49 6.59 -2.14 -13.34
N THR A 50 7.77 -1.75 -13.82
CA THR A 50 8.48 -2.44 -14.90
C THR A 50 9.15 -3.66 -14.29
N PHE A 51 8.72 -4.84 -14.75
CA PHE A 51 9.36 -6.13 -14.45
C PHE A 51 10.51 -6.38 -15.42
#